data_AF-A0A8T6VJS2-F1
#
_entry.id   AF-A0A8T6VJS2-F1
#
_cell.length_a   1.000
_cell.length_b   1.000
_cell.length_c   1.000
_cell.angle_alpha   90.00
_cell.angle_beta   90.00
_cell.angle_gamma   90.00
#
_symmetry.space_group_name_H-M   'P 1'
#
loop_
_entity.id
_entity.type
_entity.pdbx_description
1 polymer ?
#
loop_
_entity_poly.entity_id
_entity_poly.type
_entity_poly.pdbx_seq_one_letter_code
_entity_poly.pdbx_strand_id
1 'polypeptide(L)' 'LEPLFDSYPHNEEFKEIRDYIKRRKEEEMEKILSGNNKEVEKRIDRYFDYG' A
#
# COMPACT_ATOMS: atom_id res chain seq x y z
N LEU A 1 10.75 -13.48 4.74
CA LEU A 1 9.75 -12.52 5.23
C LEU A 1 8.49 -12.74 4.41
N GLU A 2 7.41 -13.12 5.06
CA GLU A 2 6.13 -13.37 4.42
C GLU A 2 5.38 -12.05 4.22
N PRO A 3 4.63 -11.85 3.12
CA PRO A 3 3.85 -10.63 2.93
C PRO A 3 2.82 -10.45 4.06
N LEU A 4 2.68 -9.22 4.58
CA LEU A 4 1.71 -8.91 5.66
C LEU A 4 0.27 -9.28 5.30
N PHE A 5 -0.06 -9.30 4.01
CA PHE A 5 -1.38 -9.70 3.49
C PHE A 5 -1.67 -11.18 3.73
N ASP A 6 -0.62 -12.00 3.77
CA ASP A 6 -0.69 -13.46 3.87
C ASP A 6 -0.31 -13.93 5.28
N SER A 7 0.09 -13.03 6.18
CA SER A 7 0.56 -13.37 7.53
C SER A 7 -0.56 -13.60 8.55
N TYR A 8 -1.81 -13.22 8.25
CA TYR A 8 -2.93 -13.37 9.17
C TYR A 8 -3.73 -14.64 8.89
N PRO A 9 -4.01 -15.47 9.92
CA PRO A 9 -4.82 -16.68 9.76
C PRO A 9 -6.19 -16.38 9.17
N HIS A 10 -6.74 -17.29 8.37
CA HIS A 10 -8.05 -17.13 7.72
C HIS A 10 -9.23 -17.54 8.61
N ASN A 11 -9.22 -17.12 9.88
CA ASN A 11 -10.30 -17.37 10.84
C ASN A 11 -11.19 -16.12 11.01
N GLU A 12 -12.28 -16.24 11.77
CA GLU A 12 -13.25 -15.16 11.96
C GLU A 12 -12.71 -14.04 12.87
N GLU A 13 -11.86 -14.39 13.83
CA GLU A 13 -11.18 -13.44 14.74
C GLU A 13 -10.33 -12.40 14.00
N PHE A 14 -9.64 -12.81 12.92
CA PHE A 14 -8.80 -11.92 12.12
C PHE A 14 -9.50 -11.34 10.89
N LYS A 15 -10.82 -11.54 10.73
CA LYS A 15 -11.55 -11.08 9.53
C LYS A 15 -11.45 -9.56 9.37
N GLU A 16 -11.71 -8.81 10.44
CA GLU A 16 -11.70 -7.34 10.39
C GLU A 16 -10.34 -6.77 9.97
N ILE A 17 -9.25 -7.32 10.53
CA ILE A 17 -7.90 -6.85 10.19
C ILE A 17 -7.51 -7.23 8.76
N ARG A 18 -7.88 -8.44 8.29
CA ARG A 18 -7.66 -8.84 6.89
C ARG A 18 -8.42 -7.93 5.92
N ASP A 19 -9.67 -7.62 6.22
CA ASP A 19 -10.50 -6.73 5.40
C ASP A 19 -9.94 -5.30 5.38
N TYR A 20 -9.52 -4.78 6.54
CA TYR A 20 -8.85 -3.48 6.63
C TYR A 20 -7.58 -3.42 5.77
N ILE A 21 -6.71 -4.42 5.91
CA ILE A 21 -5.44 -4.50 5.18
C ILE A 21 -5.70 -4.60 3.67
N LYS A 22 -6.70 -5.39 3.25
CA LYS A 22 -7.09 -5.53 1.85
C LYS A 22 -7.56 -4.20 1.26
N ARG A 23 -8.48 -3.51 1.93
CA ARG A 23 -8.96 -2.18 1.51
C ARG A 23 -7.81 -1.19 1.40
N ARG A 24 -6.92 -1.15 2.39
CA ARG A 24 -5.76 -0.26 2.39
C ARG A 24 -4.84 -0.51 1.19
N LYS A 25 -4.64 -1.78 0.82
CA LYS A 25 -3.85 -2.16 -0.36
C LYS A 25 -4.50 -1.65 -1.65
N GLU A 26 -5.80 -1.85 -1.79
CA GLU A 26 -6.56 -1.40 -2.97
C GLU A 26 -6.48 0.13 -3.12
N GLU A 27 -6.70 0.89 -2.04
CA GLU A 27 -6.56 2.35 -2.03
C GLU A 27 -5.16 2.82 -2.45
N GLU A 28 -4.09 2.18 -1.95
CA GLU A 28 -2.73 2.55 -2.31
C GLU A 28 -2.40 2.18 -3.77
N MET A 29 -2.89 1.04 -4.26
CA MET A 29 -2.77 0.66 -5.66
C MET A 29 -3.49 1.66 -6.59
N GLU A 30 -4.68 2.10 -6.22
CA GLU A 30 -5.41 3.14 -6.97
C GLU A 30 -4.65 4.47 -7.00
N LYS A 31 -4.03 4.89 -5.88
CA LYS A 31 -3.18 6.09 -5.85
C LYS A 31 -1.98 5.96 -6.76
N ILE A 32 -1.34 4.80 -6.82
CA ILE A 32 -0.22 4.54 -7.73
C ILE A 32 -0.68 4.63 -9.19
N LEU A 33 -1.76 3.94 -9.54
CA LEU A 33 -2.27 3.87 -10.92
C LEU A 33 -2.82 5.21 -11.41
N SER A 34 -3.42 6.00 -10.53
CA SER A 34 -3.92 7.34 -10.84
C SER A 34 -2.85 8.43 -10.83
N GLY A 35 -1.60 8.08 -10.51
CA GLY A 35 -0.50 9.04 -10.37
C GLY A 35 -0.55 9.88 -9.09
N ASN A 36 -1.57 9.75 -8.24
CA ASN A 36 -1.73 10.51 -6.99
C ASN A 36 -0.94 9.92 -5.80
N ASN A 37 0.07 9.08 -6.07
CA ASN A 37 0.93 8.59 -5.01
C ASN A 37 1.99 9.65 -4.67
N LYS A 38 1.68 10.45 -3.64
CA LYS A 38 2.56 11.50 -3.11
C LYS A 38 3.98 11.01 -2.78
N GLU A 39 4.16 9.73 -2.49
CA GLU A 39 5.48 9.18 -2.16
C GLU A 39 6.30 8.80 -3.40
N VAL A 40 5.62 8.48 -4.51
CA VAL A 40 6.24 8.40 -5.84
C VAL A 40 6.59 9.82 -6.33
N GLU A 41 5.69 10.79 -6.16
CA GLU A 41 5.94 12.20 -6.48
C GLU A 41 7.16 12.75 -5.72
N LYS A 42 7.23 12.55 -4.39
CA LYS A 42 8.42 12.92 -3.58
C LYS A 42 9.71 12.22 -3.99
N ARG A 43 9.66 11.03 -4.60
CA ARG A 43 10.85 10.37 -5.14
C ARG A 43 11.30 11.06 -6.43
N ILE A 44 10.36 11.43 -7.31
CA ILE A 44 10.65 12.16 -8.55
C ILE A 44 11.22 13.54 -8.23
N ASP A 45 10.63 14.29 -7.29
CA ASP A 45 11.12 15.61 -6.89
C ASP A 45 12.58 15.56 -6.41
N ARG A 46 12.94 14.56 -5.62
CA ARG A 46 14.34 14.35 -5.20
C ARG A 46 15.27 14.10 -6.38
N TYR A 47 14.86 13.37 -7.40
CA TYR A 47 15.71 13.15 -8.59
C TYR A 47 15.91 14.44 -9.41
N PHE A 48 14.97 15.39 -9.36
CA PHE A 48 15.14 16.72 -9.93
C PHE A 48 16.10 17.60 -9.10
N ASP A 49 16.06 17.52 -7.77
CA ASP A 49 16.96 18.30 -6.88
C ASP A 49 18.44 17.89 -6.98
N TYR A 50 18.73 16.66 -7.43
CA TYR A 50 20.09 16.20 -7.71
C TYR A 50 20.56 16.47 -9.16
N GLY A 51 19.76 17.20 -9.95
CA GLY A 51 20.06 17.62 -11.32
C GLY A 51 21.03 18.79 -11.41
#